data_AF-A0AAD4GZ03-F1
#
_entry.id   AF-A0AAD4GZ03-F1
#
_cell.length_a   1.000
_cell.length_b   1.000
_cell.length_c   1.000
_cell.angle_alpha   90.00
_cell.angle_beta   90.00
_cell.angle_gamma   90.00
#
_symmetry.space_group_name_H-M   'P 1'
#
loop_
_entity.id
_entity.type
_entity.pdbx_description
1 polymer ?
#
loop_
_entity_poly.entity_id
_entity_poly.type
_entity_poly.pdbx_seq_one_letter_code
_entity_poly.pdbx_strand_id
1 'polypeptide(L)'
;MRVSNFFFTAATVLSLASHISARRLETSAFRLDQPVIHAAPSSSHRLPSQFNITAGIVGKDQNLAFVLESNHHVASPDTHVQYLDVDGNTNPIDTSFYQTTKGSAWLQSTGRAWKEVGWARIVVIRTGKDPLFEGTFTVKSTHYDIRLQNPIIQGSENDDNNRLMVYRTPSSPSRFLDSSSGAIDPPPRCMSAPRAAAPGLSLLPRDNRDLLNTINSTAGCPQTRQVAYIGVATDCSYSAGFSSPDAVHRNILNLVNTASVVFETSFNISLGLRNLTIADSRCPNRSSEYMAWNSACPNGDMNWRLQRFSSWRGAVQDTTNAYWTLMTDCHNSGGEVGVSWVGELCNSGEEGRRFDRSAAGIGANVVARTSAQWQVFTHEAAHMFGAIHDCNTDACASHLNTLTSSSQCCPRSPSSCDADGAFIMNPSSSRAMSRFSACTRGDVCAQLGSGSVNTQCLVPVTAIEGINMTGVNSGRAGGTVLR
;
A
#
# COMPACT_ATOMS: atom_id res chain seq x y z
N MET A 1 -1.92 61.70 55.01
CA MET A 1 -1.66 60.26 55.22
C MET A 1 -1.09 59.69 53.93
N ARG A 2 0.15 59.16 53.98
CA ARG A 2 0.85 58.59 52.82
C ARG A 2 0.29 57.19 52.54
N VAL A 3 -0.07 56.90 51.30
CA VAL A 3 -0.37 55.54 50.83
C VAL A 3 0.74 55.14 49.85
N SER A 4 1.49 54.10 50.20
CA SER A 4 2.61 53.56 49.41
C SER A 4 2.12 52.81 48.18
N ASN A 5 2.72 53.11 47.03
CA ASN A 5 2.65 52.28 45.82
C ASN A 5 3.54 51.05 45.98
N PHE A 6 2.94 49.86 45.98
CA PHE A 6 3.65 48.60 45.78
C PHE A 6 3.78 48.32 44.28
N PHE A 7 4.99 48.40 43.75
CA PHE A 7 5.33 47.87 42.43
C PHE A 7 5.61 46.36 42.55
N PHE A 8 4.75 45.53 41.98
CA PHE A 8 5.05 44.12 41.73
C PHE A 8 5.85 44.02 40.42
N THR A 9 7.14 43.69 40.52
CA THR A 9 7.96 43.27 39.38
C THR A 9 7.69 41.80 39.08
N ALA A 10 6.92 41.52 38.03
CA ALA A 10 6.77 40.18 37.49
C ALA A 10 8.03 39.81 36.69
N ALA A 11 8.86 38.93 37.26
CA ALA A 11 9.97 38.32 36.55
C ALA A 11 9.43 37.33 35.50
N THR A 12 9.53 37.69 34.22
CA THR A 12 9.26 36.80 33.10
C THR A 12 10.41 35.82 32.94
N VAL A 13 10.19 34.57 33.33
CA VAL A 13 11.11 33.46 33.02
C VAL A 13 10.95 33.14 31.52
N LEU A 14 11.83 33.69 30.68
CA LEU A 14 11.99 33.23 29.31
C LEU A 14 12.62 31.83 29.33
N SER A 15 11.77 30.81 29.27
CA SER A 15 12.20 29.46 28.88
C SER A 15 12.58 29.49 27.40
N LEU A 16 13.87 29.62 27.10
CA LEU A 16 14.41 29.26 25.79
C LEU A 16 14.34 27.74 25.66
N ALA A 17 13.18 27.23 25.25
CA ALA A 17 13.09 25.90 24.67
C ALA A 17 13.91 25.93 23.36
N SER A 18 15.15 25.45 23.42
CA SER A 18 15.95 25.15 22.24
C SER A 18 15.24 24.05 21.45
N HIS A 19 14.35 24.44 20.54
CA HIS A 19 13.79 23.58 19.52
C HIS A 19 14.92 23.21 18.56
N ILE A 20 15.61 22.11 18.84
CA ILE A 20 16.63 21.53 17.96
C ILE A 20 15.91 20.92 16.75
N SER A 21 15.65 21.76 15.74
CA SER A 21 15.19 21.33 14.43
C SER A 21 16.32 20.53 13.76
N ALA A 22 16.17 19.21 13.70
CA ALA A 22 16.79 18.45 12.62
C ALA A 22 16.28 19.04 11.30
N ARG A 23 17.17 19.72 10.54
CA ARG A 23 16.85 20.36 9.26
C ARG A 23 16.09 19.35 8.40
N ARG A 24 14.87 19.72 8.02
CA ARG A 24 13.97 18.90 7.21
C ARG A 24 14.63 18.63 5.86
N LEU A 25 14.49 17.41 5.33
CA LEU A 25 14.80 17.15 3.92
C LEU A 25 13.78 17.91 3.07
N GLU A 26 14.00 19.18 2.78
CA GLU A 26 12.99 20.01 2.10
C GLU A 26 13.00 19.88 0.57
N THR A 27 14.06 19.30 0.01
CA THR A 27 14.26 19.15 -1.44
C THR A 27 13.23 18.20 -2.06
N SER A 28 12.68 18.59 -3.20
CA SER A 28 11.74 17.80 -3.99
C SER A 28 12.35 16.50 -4.53
N ALA A 29 13.64 16.53 -4.88
CA ALA A 29 14.40 15.34 -5.27
C ALA A 29 15.88 15.49 -4.91
N PHE A 30 16.58 14.37 -4.71
CA PHE A 30 18.02 14.33 -4.46
C PHE A 30 18.61 12.96 -4.86
N ARG A 31 19.90 12.93 -5.17
CA ARG A 31 20.63 11.70 -5.49
C ARG A 31 21.27 11.12 -4.22
N LEU A 32 21.25 9.80 -4.10
CA LEU A 32 22.06 9.10 -3.11
C LEU A 32 23.51 9.02 -3.58
N ASP A 33 24.45 9.31 -2.70
CA ASP A 33 25.88 9.24 -2.96
C ASP A 33 26.49 8.00 -2.30
N GLN A 34 27.21 7.22 -3.10
CA GLN A 34 27.94 6.01 -2.68
C GLN A 34 27.14 5.13 -1.69
N PRO A 35 26.00 4.55 -2.13
CA PRO A 35 25.24 3.64 -1.29
C PRO A 35 26.07 2.41 -0.93
N VAL A 36 26.08 2.02 0.34
CA VAL A 36 26.79 0.84 0.84
C VAL A 36 25.82 -0.06 1.60
N ILE A 37 25.79 -1.35 1.25
CA ILE A 37 25.09 -2.38 2.02
C ILE A 37 26.07 -3.00 3.03
N HIS A 38 25.81 -2.78 4.31
CA HIS A 38 26.55 -3.34 5.43
C HIS A 38 25.92 -4.67 5.82
N ALA A 39 26.37 -5.74 5.17
CA ALA A 39 25.95 -7.12 5.43
C ALA A 39 27.16 -7.97 5.86
N ALA A 40 26.92 -8.97 6.72
CA ALA A 40 27.95 -9.97 7.03
C ALA A 40 28.33 -10.74 5.75
N PRO A 41 29.62 -11.07 5.54
CA PRO A 41 30.04 -11.84 4.37
C PRO A 41 29.33 -13.19 4.36
N SER A 42 28.62 -13.46 3.27
CA SER A 42 27.87 -14.69 3.02
C SER A 42 28.33 -15.27 1.68
N SER A 43 28.53 -16.59 1.62
CA SER A 43 28.84 -17.32 0.38
C SER A 43 27.66 -17.40 -0.58
N SER A 44 26.45 -17.05 -0.09
CA SER A 44 25.25 -16.92 -0.92
C SER A 44 25.09 -15.46 -1.38
N HIS A 45 24.64 -15.23 -2.61
CA HIS A 45 24.27 -13.90 -3.11
C HIS A 45 23.05 -13.28 -2.36
N ARG A 46 22.56 -13.92 -1.29
CA ARG A 46 21.41 -13.51 -0.49
C ARG A 46 21.86 -12.65 0.68
N LEU A 47 21.14 -11.55 0.96
CA LEU A 47 21.45 -10.74 2.15
C LEU A 47 21.03 -11.47 3.42
N PRO A 48 21.73 -11.23 4.54
CA PRO A 48 21.35 -11.76 5.84
C PRO A 48 19.95 -11.26 6.27
N SER A 49 19.40 -11.91 7.29
CA SER A 49 18.08 -11.54 7.85
C SER A 49 18.02 -10.09 8.33
N GLN A 50 19.16 -9.51 8.75
CA GLN A 50 19.28 -8.12 9.18
C GLN A 50 20.55 -7.49 8.60
N PHE A 51 20.45 -6.25 8.11
CA PHE A 51 21.56 -5.50 7.54
C PHE A 51 21.21 -4.01 7.47
N ASN A 52 22.22 -3.18 7.18
CA ASN A 52 22.01 -1.74 7.00
C ASN A 52 22.38 -1.29 5.60
N ILE A 53 21.70 -0.26 5.10
CA ILE A 53 22.14 0.49 3.92
C ILE A 53 22.49 1.90 4.39
N THR A 54 23.65 2.43 4.00
CA THR A 54 23.99 3.84 4.24
C THR A 54 24.30 4.54 2.93
N ALA A 55 23.93 5.80 2.81
CA ALA A 55 24.30 6.64 1.67
C ALA A 55 24.46 8.10 2.09
N GLY A 56 25.39 8.81 1.46
CA GLY A 56 25.44 10.27 1.53
C GLY A 56 24.30 10.87 0.71
N ILE A 57 23.99 12.15 0.93
CA ILE A 57 23.08 12.91 0.07
C ILE A 57 23.90 13.90 -0.75
N VAL A 58 23.88 13.78 -2.08
CA VAL A 58 24.64 14.67 -2.95
C VAL A 58 24.27 16.14 -2.68
N GLY A 59 25.28 16.98 -2.47
CA GLY A 59 25.12 18.41 -2.21
C GLY A 59 24.62 18.75 -0.80
N LYS A 60 24.61 17.79 0.13
CA LYS A 60 24.25 18.03 1.54
C LYS A 60 25.21 17.36 2.50
N ASP A 61 25.44 18.01 3.63
CA ASP A 61 26.16 17.48 4.79
C ASP A 61 25.27 16.56 5.63
N GLN A 62 24.60 15.61 4.98
CA GLN A 62 23.64 14.69 5.58
C GLN A 62 23.82 13.28 5.03
N ASN A 63 23.76 12.30 5.92
CA ASN A 63 23.77 10.89 5.57
C ASN A 63 22.42 10.25 5.91
N LEU A 64 21.99 9.32 5.09
CA LEU A 64 20.81 8.50 5.27
C LEU A 64 21.24 7.08 5.59
N ALA A 65 20.54 6.43 6.51
CA ALA A 65 20.69 5.01 6.77
C ALA A 65 19.33 4.33 6.84
N PHE A 66 19.29 3.08 6.39
CA PHE A 66 18.16 2.17 6.52
C PHE A 66 18.61 0.97 7.34
N VAL A 67 18.00 0.76 8.49
CA VAL A 67 18.22 -0.44 9.32
C VAL A 67 17.12 -1.42 8.95
N LEU A 68 17.47 -2.51 8.28
CA LEU A 68 16.54 -3.35 7.54
C LEU A 68 16.60 -4.80 8.02
N GLU A 69 15.44 -5.45 7.94
CA GLU A 69 15.30 -6.89 8.03
C GLU A 69 14.54 -7.45 6.83
N SER A 70 14.80 -8.72 6.52
CA SER A 70 14.11 -9.41 5.45
C SER A 70 12.62 -9.52 5.75
N ASN A 71 11.79 -9.09 4.79
CA ASN A 71 10.34 -9.15 4.90
C ASN A 71 9.83 -10.36 4.10
N HIS A 72 9.97 -11.55 4.69
CA HIS A 72 9.55 -12.82 4.11
C HIS A 72 8.03 -12.97 3.99
N HIS A 73 7.25 -12.07 4.57
CA HIS A 73 5.79 -12.10 4.50
C HIS A 73 5.24 -11.39 3.26
N VAL A 74 6.02 -10.48 2.66
CA VAL A 74 5.58 -9.72 1.47
C VAL A 74 5.76 -10.50 0.17
N ALA A 75 6.75 -11.40 0.10
CA ALA A 75 6.90 -12.38 -0.96
C ALA A 75 7.18 -13.73 -0.30
N SER A 76 6.15 -14.59 -0.25
CA SER A 76 6.27 -15.96 0.26
C SER A 76 7.30 -16.75 -0.56
N PRO A 77 7.98 -17.78 -0.01
CA PRO A 77 8.65 -18.80 -0.83
C PRO A 77 7.73 -19.41 -1.90
N ASP A 78 6.42 -19.45 -1.64
CA ASP A 78 5.39 -19.93 -2.56
C ASP A 78 4.82 -18.80 -3.46
N THR A 79 5.60 -17.73 -3.71
CA THR A 79 5.15 -16.68 -4.63
C THR A 79 5.22 -17.22 -6.06
N HIS A 80 4.06 -17.32 -6.70
CA HIS A 80 3.93 -17.74 -8.08
C HIS A 80 3.74 -16.52 -8.98
N VAL A 81 4.80 -16.18 -9.72
CA VAL A 81 4.75 -15.11 -10.72
C VAL A 81 4.70 -15.73 -12.11
N GLN A 82 3.73 -15.31 -12.90
CA GLN A 82 3.53 -15.81 -14.26
C GLN A 82 3.25 -14.65 -15.23
N TYR A 83 3.74 -14.82 -16.44
CA TYR A 83 3.40 -13.99 -17.59
C TYR A 83 2.19 -14.60 -18.32
N LEU A 84 1.22 -13.78 -18.70
CA LEU A 84 0.07 -14.17 -19.52
C LEU A 84 0.22 -13.53 -20.90
N ASP A 85 0.38 -14.35 -21.94
CA ASP A 85 0.52 -13.84 -23.31
C ASP A 85 -0.82 -13.41 -23.93
N VAL A 86 -0.77 -12.85 -25.15
CA VAL A 86 -1.94 -12.38 -25.90
C VAL A 86 -2.92 -13.49 -26.31
N ASP A 87 -2.45 -14.74 -26.36
CA ASP A 87 -3.24 -15.90 -26.76
C ASP A 87 -3.88 -16.59 -25.54
N GLY A 88 -3.49 -16.18 -24.33
CA GLY A 88 -4.00 -16.68 -23.06
C GLY A 88 -3.15 -17.78 -22.43
N ASN A 89 -1.94 -18.04 -22.94
CA ASN A 89 -1.03 -19.01 -22.33
C ASN A 89 -0.24 -18.36 -21.18
N THR A 90 0.04 -19.14 -20.14
CA THR A 90 0.82 -18.69 -18.99
C THR A 90 2.22 -19.30 -18.97
N ASN A 91 3.21 -18.49 -18.64
CA ASN A 91 4.60 -18.90 -18.49
C ASN A 91 5.15 -18.41 -17.14
N PRO A 92 5.70 -19.30 -16.28
CA PRO A 92 6.34 -18.88 -15.04
C PRO A 92 7.50 -17.90 -15.28
N ILE A 93 7.63 -16.90 -14.42
CA ILE A 93 8.79 -15.99 -14.38
C ILE A 93 9.65 -16.37 -13.17
N ASP A 94 10.96 -16.54 -13.35
CA ASP A 94 11.88 -16.70 -12.21
C ASP A 94 12.05 -15.34 -11.50
N THR A 95 11.70 -15.32 -10.21
CA THR A 95 11.68 -14.10 -9.38
C THR A 95 12.66 -14.16 -8.22
N SER A 96 13.58 -15.12 -8.20
CA SER A 96 14.49 -15.40 -7.10
C SER A 96 15.49 -14.27 -6.75
N PHE A 97 15.51 -13.18 -7.52
CA PHE A 97 16.46 -12.08 -7.36
C PHE A 97 16.02 -10.97 -6.40
N TYR A 98 14.72 -10.83 -6.09
CA TYR A 98 14.23 -9.70 -5.28
C TYR A 98 14.19 -10.01 -3.79
N GLN A 99 14.83 -9.15 -3.00
CA GLN A 99 14.74 -9.22 -1.54
C GLN A 99 13.92 -8.05 -1.01
N THR A 100 12.68 -8.33 -0.61
CA THR A 100 11.78 -7.39 0.06
C THR A 100 12.21 -7.21 1.50
N THR A 101 12.28 -5.97 1.96
CA THR A 101 12.70 -5.65 3.33
C THR A 101 11.80 -4.63 4.00
N LYS A 102 11.89 -4.58 5.32
CA LYS A 102 11.22 -3.61 6.18
C LYS A 102 12.17 -3.14 7.26
N GLY A 103 11.94 -1.95 7.79
CA GLY A 103 12.74 -1.44 8.89
C GLY A 103 12.57 0.05 9.12
N SER A 104 13.63 0.70 9.61
CA SER A 104 13.62 2.11 10.00
C SER A 104 14.58 2.95 9.15
N ALA A 105 14.21 4.21 8.96
CA ALA A 105 14.99 5.23 8.29
C ALA A 105 15.64 6.15 9.33
N TRP A 106 16.92 6.41 9.16
CA TRP A 106 17.76 7.18 10.07
C TRP A 106 18.46 8.30 9.32
N LEU A 107 18.60 9.45 9.97
CA LEU A 107 19.29 10.61 9.40
C LEU A 107 20.43 11.04 10.32
N GLN A 108 21.58 11.34 9.73
CA GLN A 108 22.71 11.97 10.39
C GLN A 108 23.04 13.28 9.69
N SER A 109 23.35 14.32 10.46
CA SER A 109 23.96 15.55 9.94
C SER A 109 25.37 15.66 10.52
N THR A 110 26.28 16.33 9.81
CA THR A 110 27.67 16.47 10.24
C THR A 110 27.78 16.95 11.69
N GLY A 111 28.58 16.23 12.49
CA GLY A 111 28.77 16.51 13.92
C GLY A 111 27.60 16.11 14.84
N ARG A 112 26.58 15.41 14.32
CA ARG A 112 25.44 14.91 15.12
C ARG A 112 25.37 13.39 15.11
N ALA A 113 24.76 12.83 16.15
CA ALA A 113 24.44 11.40 16.22
C ALA A 113 23.33 11.03 15.21
N TRP A 114 23.29 9.75 14.84
CA TRP A 114 22.18 9.17 14.08
C TRP A 114 20.87 9.34 14.85
N LYS A 115 19.79 9.65 14.13
CA LYS A 115 18.45 9.73 14.69
C LYS A 115 17.46 8.99 13.81
N GLU A 116 16.63 8.15 14.42
CA GLU A 116 15.50 7.54 13.75
C GLU A 116 14.47 8.61 13.37
N VAL A 117 14.09 8.63 12.09
CA VAL A 117 13.21 9.66 11.53
C VAL A 117 11.93 9.10 10.89
N GLY A 118 11.84 7.79 10.71
CA GLY A 118 10.65 7.12 10.19
C GLY A 118 10.90 5.65 9.85
N TRP A 119 9.99 5.07 9.08
CA TRP A 119 10.08 3.68 8.60
C TRP A 119 10.64 3.61 7.17
N ALA A 120 11.11 2.44 6.76
CA ALA A 120 11.58 2.15 5.40
C ALA A 120 11.06 0.79 4.90
N ARG A 121 10.71 0.72 3.62
CA ARG A 121 10.31 -0.49 2.88
C ARG A 121 11.11 -0.51 1.59
N ILE A 122 12.11 -1.38 1.50
CA ILE A 122 13.10 -1.39 0.42
C ILE A 122 13.09 -2.75 -0.29
N VAL A 123 13.09 -2.73 -1.62
CA VAL A 123 13.30 -3.90 -2.47
C VAL A 123 14.73 -3.82 -2.99
N VAL A 124 15.58 -4.75 -2.57
CA VAL A 124 16.95 -4.85 -3.07
C VAL A 124 16.94 -5.60 -4.39
N ILE A 125 17.50 -4.96 -5.41
CA ILE A 125 17.59 -5.46 -6.80
C ILE A 125 18.97 -6.06 -7.06
N ARG A 126 20.01 -5.41 -6.54
CA ARG A 126 21.41 -5.83 -6.74
C ARG A 126 22.24 -5.54 -5.51
N THR A 127 23.09 -6.50 -5.13
CA THR A 127 24.09 -6.38 -4.05
C THR A 127 25.49 -6.17 -4.63
N GLY A 128 26.49 -5.94 -3.77
CA GLY A 128 27.89 -5.76 -4.17
C GLY A 128 28.36 -4.31 -4.11
N LYS A 129 29.38 -3.98 -4.92
CA LYS A 129 30.07 -2.68 -4.89
C LYS A 129 29.15 -1.51 -5.27
N ASP A 130 28.21 -1.75 -6.18
CA ASP A 130 27.26 -0.75 -6.69
C ASP A 130 25.82 -1.23 -6.48
N PRO A 131 25.31 -1.19 -5.24
CA PRO A 131 24.01 -1.74 -4.90
C PRO A 131 22.88 -0.95 -5.54
N LEU A 132 21.85 -1.66 -6.01
CA LEU A 132 20.63 -1.09 -6.57
C LEU A 132 19.43 -1.52 -5.75
N PHE A 133 18.57 -0.57 -5.43
CA PHE A 133 17.36 -0.81 -4.66
C PHE A 133 16.33 0.28 -4.94
N GLU A 134 15.07 -0.06 -4.70
CA GLU A 134 13.93 0.84 -4.79
C GLU A 134 13.10 0.72 -3.53
N GLY A 135 12.16 1.64 -3.33
CA GLY A 135 11.20 1.53 -2.24
C GLY A 135 10.74 2.86 -1.71
N THR A 136 10.08 2.82 -0.57
CA THR A 136 9.49 4.00 0.07
C THR A 136 9.94 4.08 1.52
N PHE A 137 10.19 5.30 1.98
CA PHE A 137 10.50 5.57 3.38
C PHE A 137 9.88 6.89 3.84
N THR A 138 9.88 7.11 5.15
CA THR A 138 9.37 8.33 5.75
C THR A 138 10.42 9.09 6.56
N VAL A 139 10.27 10.42 6.56
CA VAL A 139 10.98 11.34 7.45
C VAL A 139 9.94 12.26 8.08
N LYS A 140 9.66 12.12 9.38
CA LYS A 140 8.65 12.92 10.10
C LYS A 140 7.31 12.98 9.34
N SER A 141 6.80 11.81 8.95
CA SER A 141 5.55 11.62 8.17
C SER A 141 5.57 12.09 6.71
N THR A 142 6.67 12.68 6.23
CA THR A 142 6.83 12.98 4.80
C THR A 142 7.34 11.73 4.08
N HIS A 143 6.67 11.34 3.00
CA HIS A 143 7.04 10.16 2.21
C HIS A 143 8.07 10.51 1.14
N TYR A 144 8.96 9.56 0.89
CA TYR A 144 9.98 9.63 -0.14
C TYR A 144 10.04 8.30 -0.87
N ASP A 145 10.12 8.37 -2.20
CA ASP A 145 10.28 7.21 -3.06
C ASP A 145 11.72 7.16 -3.60
N ILE A 146 12.36 6.01 -3.48
CA ILE A 146 13.65 5.68 -4.09
C ILE A 146 13.36 4.99 -5.41
N ARG A 147 13.85 5.55 -6.51
CA ARG A 147 13.65 5.03 -7.86
C ARG A 147 14.97 4.96 -8.61
N LEU A 148 15.10 3.96 -9.47
CA LEU A 148 16.16 3.91 -10.46
C LEU A 148 15.83 4.88 -11.58
N GLN A 149 16.74 5.81 -11.88
CA GLN A 149 16.65 6.65 -13.07
C GLN A 149 17.56 6.08 -14.15
N ASN A 150 16.96 5.59 -15.23
CA ASN A 150 17.70 5.30 -16.47
C ASN A 150 18.14 6.63 -17.10
N PRO A 151 19.39 6.76 -17.58
CA PRO A 151 19.79 7.91 -18.36
C PRO A 151 18.96 7.93 -19.65
N ILE A 152 18.33 9.08 -19.92
CA ILE A 152 17.71 9.33 -21.23
C ILE A 152 18.82 9.25 -22.28
N ILE A 153 18.54 8.49 -23.35
CA ILE A 153 19.42 8.19 -24.47
C ILE A 153 20.12 9.46 -24.97
N GLN A 154 21.43 9.55 -24.72
CA GLN A 154 22.42 10.18 -25.60
C GLN A 154 23.82 9.70 -25.23
N GLY A 155 24.27 8.64 -25.93
CA GLY A 155 25.66 8.49 -26.37
C GLY A 155 26.80 8.39 -25.35
N SER A 156 26.58 7.95 -24.12
CA SER A 156 27.69 7.64 -23.21
C SER A 156 27.57 6.21 -22.67
N GLU A 157 28.22 5.28 -23.37
CA GLU A 157 28.64 4.00 -22.79
C GLU A 157 29.68 4.28 -21.71
N ASN A 158 29.22 4.55 -20.49
CA ASN A 158 30.04 4.44 -19.29
C ASN A 158 29.19 3.76 -18.22
N ASP A 159 29.84 2.94 -17.41
CA ASP A 159 29.35 1.95 -16.45
C ASP A 159 28.51 2.52 -15.27
N ASP A 160 27.97 3.74 -15.40
CA ASP A 160 27.37 4.58 -14.36
C ASP A 160 25.84 4.76 -14.57
N ASN A 161 25.21 3.75 -15.18
CA ASN A 161 23.93 3.87 -15.89
C ASN A 161 22.66 3.72 -15.02
N ASN A 162 22.77 3.53 -13.70
CA ASN A 162 21.59 3.44 -12.82
C ASN A 162 21.74 4.35 -11.60
N ARG A 163 21.16 5.55 -11.67
CA ARG A 163 21.24 6.53 -10.57
C ARG A 163 20.09 6.31 -9.58
N LEU A 164 20.43 6.12 -8.31
CA LEU A 164 19.46 6.11 -7.21
C LEU A 164 18.99 7.53 -6.91
N MET A 165 17.75 7.81 -7.26
CA MET A 165 17.10 9.08 -7.04
C MET A 165 16.03 8.94 -5.97
N VAL A 166 16.00 9.90 -5.06
CA VAL A 166 14.96 10.00 -4.04
C VAL A 166 14.06 11.18 -4.37
N TYR A 167 12.77 10.93 -4.45
CA TYR A 167 11.74 11.93 -4.72
C TYR A 167 10.88 12.11 -3.49
N ARG A 168 10.73 13.34 -3.02
CA ARG A 168 9.74 13.68 -2.01
C ARG A 168 8.36 13.56 -2.63
N THR A 169 7.50 12.75 -2.03
CA THR A 169 6.12 12.59 -2.50
C THR A 169 5.31 13.81 -2.04
N PRO A 170 4.86 14.69 -2.95
CA PRO A 170 4.15 15.89 -2.55
C PRO A 170 2.74 15.52 -2.09
N SER A 171 2.21 16.31 -1.14
CA SER A 171 0.83 16.22 -0.67
C SER A 171 -0.10 16.77 -1.74
N SER A 172 -0.48 15.95 -2.71
CA SER A 172 -1.43 16.32 -3.76
C SER A 172 -2.56 15.30 -3.86
N PRO A 173 -3.74 15.71 -4.36
CA PRO A 173 -4.75 14.77 -4.82
C PRO A 173 -4.14 13.77 -5.80
N SER A 174 -4.73 12.57 -5.86
CA SER A 174 -4.38 11.60 -6.88
C SER A 174 -4.67 12.17 -8.29
N ARG A 175 -3.93 11.70 -9.29
CA ARG A 175 -4.08 12.06 -10.71
C ARG A 175 -3.79 10.85 -11.58
N PHE A 176 -4.44 10.73 -12.73
CA PHE A 176 -4.09 9.74 -13.74
C PHE A 176 -2.72 10.03 -14.35
N LEU A 177 -1.93 8.99 -14.65
CA LEU A 177 -0.56 9.15 -15.15
C LEU A 177 -0.47 9.35 -16.67
N ASP A 178 -1.55 9.06 -17.42
CA ASP A 178 -1.62 9.19 -18.89
C ASP A 178 -2.54 10.34 -19.37
N SER A 179 -2.96 11.23 -18.47
CA SER A 179 -3.83 12.37 -18.84
C SER A 179 -3.01 13.44 -19.58
N SER A 180 -2.84 13.22 -20.89
CA SER A 180 -2.28 14.15 -21.88
C SER A 180 -3.30 15.22 -22.31
N SER A 181 -4.55 15.11 -21.87
CA SER A 181 -5.60 16.09 -22.12
C SER A 181 -5.65 17.14 -21.02
N GLY A 182 -5.48 18.42 -21.38
CA GLY A 182 -5.70 19.58 -20.51
C GLY A 182 -7.15 19.80 -20.06
N ALA A 183 -7.94 18.73 -19.94
CA ALA A 183 -9.28 18.74 -19.35
C ALA A 183 -9.17 18.73 -17.82
N ILE A 184 -10.11 19.41 -17.15
CA ILE A 184 -10.24 19.33 -15.70
C ILE A 184 -10.85 17.96 -15.39
N ASP A 185 -9.99 16.96 -15.17
CA ASP A 185 -10.44 15.65 -14.70
C ASP A 185 -11.15 15.83 -13.35
N PRO A 186 -12.32 15.18 -13.14
CA PRO A 186 -12.96 15.18 -11.83
C PRO A 186 -12.01 14.59 -10.78
N PRO A 187 -12.14 14.99 -9.50
CA PRO A 187 -11.28 14.45 -8.45
C PRO A 187 -11.43 12.93 -8.40
N PRO A 188 -10.32 12.19 -8.26
CA PRO A 188 -10.35 10.73 -8.30
C PRO A 188 -11.15 10.16 -7.15
N ARG A 189 -12.09 9.26 -7.46
CA ARG A 189 -13.01 8.65 -6.49
C ARG A 189 -12.74 7.16 -6.35
N CYS A 190 -12.74 6.71 -5.10
CA CYS A 190 -12.80 5.31 -4.76
C CYS A 190 -14.27 4.93 -4.59
N MET A 191 -14.68 3.80 -5.17
CA MET A 191 -16.04 3.31 -5.09
C MET A 191 -16.11 1.99 -4.33
N SER A 192 -17.22 1.76 -3.66
CA SER A 192 -17.55 0.44 -3.14
C SER A 192 -18.79 -0.08 -3.85
N ALA A 193 -18.74 -1.33 -4.31
CA ALA A 193 -19.91 -2.02 -4.79
C ALA A 193 -20.64 -2.64 -3.60
N PRO A 194 -21.94 -2.36 -3.38
CA PRO A 194 -22.68 -3.06 -2.35
C PRO A 194 -22.67 -4.57 -2.67
N ARG A 195 -22.61 -5.41 -1.63
CA ARG A 195 -22.92 -6.84 -1.74
C ARG A 195 -24.22 -6.94 -2.54
N ALA A 196 -24.19 -7.49 -3.75
CA ALA A 196 -25.39 -7.54 -4.56
C ALA A 196 -26.41 -8.42 -3.85
N ALA A 197 -27.39 -7.77 -3.22
CA ALA A 197 -28.63 -8.42 -2.90
C ALA A 197 -29.24 -8.88 -4.23
N ALA A 198 -29.90 -10.04 -4.20
CA ALA A 198 -30.78 -10.46 -5.27
C ALA A 198 -31.72 -9.30 -5.72
N PRO A 199 -32.17 -9.27 -6.99
CA PRO A 199 -32.98 -8.18 -7.50
C PRO A 199 -34.23 -8.01 -6.64
N GLY A 200 -34.42 -6.81 -6.06
CA GLY A 200 -35.59 -6.47 -5.25
C GLY A 200 -35.30 -6.00 -3.82
N LEU A 201 -34.04 -5.99 -3.38
CA LEU A 201 -33.66 -5.45 -2.08
C LEU A 201 -32.64 -4.31 -2.24
N SER A 202 -33.09 -3.08 -2.04
CA SER A 202 -32.23 -1.89 -1.92
C SER A 202 -31.37 -2.03 -0.67
N LEU A 203 -30.17 -2.58 -0.82
CA LEU A 203 -29.22 -2.78 0.26
C LEU A 203 -28.02 -1.83 0.12
N LEU A 204 -28.15 -0.63 0.68
CA LEU A 204 -27.13 -0.27 1.66
C LEU A 204 -27.23 -1.36 2.75
N PRO A 205 -26.15 -2.01 3.17
CA PRO A 205 -26.25 -2.87 4.34
C PRO A 205 -26.83 -2.02 5.47
N ARG A 206 -28.08 -2.26 5.86
CA ARG A 206 -28.49 -2.07 7.25
C ARG A 206 -27.82 -3.16 8.08
N ASP A 207 -26.50 -3.29 7.95
CA ASP A 207 -25.70 -3.77 9.06
C ASP A 207 -25.88 -2.70 10.11
N ASN A 208 -26.43 -3.08 11.26
CA ASN A 208 -26.49 -2.21 12.42
C ASN A 208 -25.06 -2.02 12.95
N ARG A 209 -24.21 -1.30 12.19
CA ARG A 209 -22.81 -1.04 12.52
C ARG A 209 -22.75 0.02 13.60
N ASP A 210 -22.16 -0.35 14.72
CA ASP A 210 -21.93 0.58 15.82
C ASP A 210 -20.61 1.35 15.63
N LEU A 211 -20.59 2.22 14.62
CA LEU A 211 -19.38 2.93 14.21
C LEU A 211 -18.93 3.97 15.23
N LEU A 212 -19.84 4.50 16.05
CA LEU A 212 -19.50 5.48 17.08
C LEU A 212 -18.85 4.85 18.30
N ASN A 213 -19.36 3.70 18.76
CA ASN A 213 -18.82 3.07 19.96
C ASN A 213 -17.56 2.23 19.68
N THR A 214 -17.26 1.94 18.41
CA THR A 214 -16.04 1.23 18.01
C THR A 214 -14.85 2.16 17.73
N ILE A 215 -15.03 3.49 17.70
CA ILE A 215 -13.93 4.43 17.45
C ILE A 215 -12.79 4.20 18.45
N ASN A 216 -11.56 4.09 17.93
CA ASN A 216 -10.34 3.75 18.68
C ASN A 216 -10.30 2.35 19.31
N SER A 217 -11.33 1.54 19.20
CA SER A 217 -11.29 0.15 19.64
C SER A 217 -10.40 -0.68 18.71
N THR A 218 -9.67 -1.62 19.30
CA THR A 218 -8.95 -2.68 18.59
C THR A 218 -9.54 -4.06 18.89
N ALA A 219 -10.67 -4.11 19.61
CA ALA A 219 -11.36 -5.34 19.96
C ALA A 219 -11.78 -6.08 18.68
N GLY A 220 -11.38 -7.35 18.56
CA GLY A 220 -11.62 -8.20 17.40
C GLY A 220 -10.46 -8.28 16.39
N CYS A 221 -9.50 -7.35 16.45
CA CYS A 221 -8.27 -7.50 15.67
C CYS A 221 -7.35 -8.61 16.24
N PRO A 222 -6.56 -9.29 15.38
CA PRO A 222 -5.62 -10.32 15.82
C PRO A 222 -4.63 -9.85 16.88
N GLN A 223 -4.49 -10.64 17.95
CA GLN A 223 -3.53 -10.35 19.04
C GLN A 223 -2.09 -10.71 18.64
N THR A 224 -1.92 -11.67 17.74
CA THR A 224 -0.64 -12.03 17.13
C THR A 224 -0.64 -11.66 15.65
N ARG A 225 0.54 -11.35 15.10
CA ARG A 225 0.67 -10.93 13.71
C ARG A 225 0.17 -12.02 12.77
N GLN A 226 -0.79 -11.66 11.91
CA GLN A 226 -1.29 -12.50 10.83
C GLN A 226 -0.74 -12.01 9.49
N VAL A 227 -0.82 -12.86 8.48
CA VAL A 227 -0.50 -12.55 7.08
C VAL A 227 -1.74 -12.83 6.22
N ALA A 228 -2.17 -11.82 5.48
CA ALA A 228 -3.15 -11.95 4.41
C ALA A 228 -2.38 -12.07 3.09
N TYR A 229 -2.28 -13.28 2.57
CA TYR A 229 -1.69 -13.52 1.26
C TYR A 229 -2.68 -13.15 0.16
N ILE A 230 -2.22 -12.44 -0.87
CA ILE A 230 -3.06 -11.85 -1.91
C ILE A 230 -2.57 -12.24 -3.29
N GLY A 231 -3.51 -12.26 -4.23
CA GLY A 231 -3.21 -12.33 -5.65
C GLY A 231 -3.29 -10.95 -6.30
N VAL A 232 -2.42 -10.70 -7.27
CA VAL A 232 -2.47 -9.51 -8.12
C VAL A 232 -2.45 -9.94 -9.57
N ALA A 233 -3.30 -9.36 -10.39
CA ALA A 233 -3.25 -9.50 -11.84
C ALA A 233 -3.10 -8.12 -12.47
N THR A 234 -2.34 -8.01 -13.55
CA THR A 234 -2.28 -6.79 -14.36
C THR A 234 -2.95 -7.06 -15.70
N ASP A 235 -3.81 -6.15 -16.15
CA ASP A 235 -4.28 -6.19 -17.53
C ASP A 235 -3.25 -5.60 -18.49
N CYS A 236 -3.49 -5.79 -19.79
CA CYS A 236 -2.64 -5.29 -20.85
C CYS A 236 -2.38 -3.78 -20.77
N SER A 237 -3.39 -2.98 -20.41
CA SER A 237 -3.25 -1.52 -20.31
C SER A 237 -2.29 -1.14 -19.20
N TYR A 238 -2.36 -1.83 -18.06
CA TYR A 238 -1.45 -1.63 -16.96
C TYR A 238 -0.02 -1.98 -17.35
N SER A 239 0.18 -3.17 -17.93
CA SER A 239 1.50 -3.65 -18.36
C SER A 239 2.12 -2.75 -19.43
N ALA A 240 1.31 -2.18 -20.33
CA ALA A 240 1.77 -1.23 -21.35
C ALA A 240 2.35 0.08 -20.75
N GLY A 241 1.96 0.43 -19.52
CA GLY A 241 2.51 1.57 -18.80
C GLY A 241 3.94 1.39 -18.27
N PHE A 242 4.57 0.22 -18.50
CA PHE A 242 5.90 -0.12 -18.02
C PHE A 242 6.81 -0.60 -19.17
N SER A 243 8.12 -0.49 -18.96
CA SER A 243 9.12 -0.87 -19.97
C SER A 243 9.31 -2.37 -20.12
N SER A 244 8.90 -3.17 -19.13
CA SER A 244 9.08 -4.63 -19.12
C SER A 244 8.19 -5.29 -18.06
N PRO A 245 7.90 -6.60 -18.17
CA PRO A 245 7.25 -7.38 -17.11
C PRO A 245 8.01 -7.33 -15.78
N ASP A 246 9.34 -7.23 -15.83
CA ASP A 246 10.16 -7.06 -14.64
C ASP A 246 9.87 -5.74 -13.90
N ALA A 247 9.74 -4.64 -14.64
CA ALA A 247 9.38 -3.35 -14.08
C ALA A 247 7.96 -3.37 -13.47
N VAL A 248 7.02 -4.09 -14.08
CA VAL A 248 5.69 -4.32 -13.50
C VAL A 248 5.81 -5.07 -12.17
N HIS A 249 6.57 -6.17 -12.15
CA HIS A 249 6.77 -6.98 -10.95
C HIS A 249 7.37 -6.17 -9.80
N ARG A 250 8.45 -5.44 -10.04
CA ARG A 250 9.07 -4.56 -9.03
C ARG A 250 8.10 -3.48 -8.53
N ASN A 251 7.30 -2.90 -9.41
CA ASN A 251 6.29 -1.92 -9.01
C ASN A 251 5.24 -2.54 -8.07
N ILE A 252 4.71 -3.73 -8.40
CA ILE A 252 3.72 -4.42 -7.55
C ILE A 252 4.34 -4.83 -6.21
N LEU A 253 5.57 -5.33 -6.18
CA LEU A 253 6.26 -5.64 -4.92
C LEU A 253 6.38 -4.40 -4.03
N ASN A 254 6.82 -3.27 -4.58
CA ASN A 254 6.92 -2.00 -3.84
C ASN A 254 5.55 -1.52 -3.36
N LEU A 255 4.52 -1.64 -4.19
CA LEU A 255 3.14 -1.29 -3.89
C LEU A 255 2.64 -2.06 -2.65
N VAL A 256 2.74 -3.38 -2.67
CA VAL A 256 2.28 -4.27 -1.58
C VAL A 256 3.12 -4.06 -0.32
N ASN A 257 4.44 -3.95 -0.44
CA ASN A 257 5.33 -3.73 0.70
C ASN A 257 5.02 -2.41 1.43
N THR A 258 4.69 -1.36 0.66
CA THR A 258 4.32 -0.04 1.20
C THR A 258 2.93 -0.07 1.83
N ALA A 259 1.93 -0.61 1.13
CA ALA A 259 0.56 -0.73 1.64
C ALA A 259 0.49 -1.54 2.94
N SER A 260 1.30 -2.61 3.04
CA SER A 260 1.37 -3.46 4.24
C SER A 260 1.65 -2.66 5.51
N VAL A 261 2.42 -1.56 5.47
CA VAL A 261 2.71 -0.72 6.65
C VAL A 261 1.44 -0.27 7.37
N VAL A 262 0.42 0.12 6.60
CA VAL A 262 -0.84 0.64 7.16
C VAL A 262 -1.64 -0.48 7.84
N PHE A 263 -1.71 -1.67 7.22
CA PHE A 263 -2.36 -2.84 7.79
C PHE A 263 -1.62 -3.36 9.03
N GLU A 264 -0.29 -3.39 8.98
CA GLU A 264 0.56 -3.87 10.06
C GLU A 264 0.38 -3.02 11.32
N THR A 265 0.33 -1.70 11.16
CA THR A 265 0.19 -0.74 12.26
C THR A 265 -1.24 -0.57 12.75
N SER A 266 -2.24 -0.86 11.91
CA SER A 266 -3.65 -0.65 12.27
C SER A 266 -4.34 -1.92 12.78
N PHE A 267 -3.99 -3.09 12.23
CA PHE A 267 -4.75 -4.33 12.42
C PHE A 267 -3.91 -5.52 12.88
N ASN A 268 -2.59 -5.36 13.01
CA ASN A 268 -1.69 -6.49 13.24
C ASN A 268 -1.78 -7.56 12.14
N ILE A 269 -1.95 -7.11 10.90
CA ILE A 269 -2.02 -7.95 9.69
C ILE A 269 -0.98 -7.44 8.70
N SER A 270 -0.15 -8.33 8.15
CA SER A 270 0.75 -8.00 7.03
C SER A 270 0.07 -8.40 5.72
N LEU A 271 0.26 -7.62 4.66
CA LEU A 271 -0.13 -8.03 3.31
C LEU A 271 1.04 -8.76 2.64
N GLY A 272 0.76 -9.89 2.01
CA GLY A 272 1.76 -10.70 1.32
C GLY A 272 1.38 -11.01 -0.11
N LEU A 273 2.24 -10.74 -1.09
CA LEU A 273 2.03 -11.18 -2.46
C LEU A 273 2.30 -12.69 -2.54
N ARG A 274 1.31 -13.46 -2.98
CA ARG A 274 1.47 -14.90 -3.26
C ARG A 274 1.32 -15.20 -4.74
N ASN A 275 0.36 -14.60 -5.43
CA ASN A 275 0.20 -14.83 -6.86
C ASN A 275 0.32 -13.51 -7.61
N LEU A 276 1.10 -13.50 -8.69
CA LEU A 276 1.19 -12.37 -9.61
C LEU A 276 1.04 -12.86 -11.04
N THR A 277 0.00 -12.39 -11.73
CA THR A 277 -0.20 -12.60 -13.17
C THR A 277 0.06 -11.30 -13.91
N ILE A 278 1.06 -11.28 -14.78
CA ILE A 278 1.42 -10.10 -15.57
C ILE A 278 0.99 -10.33 -17.02
N ALA A 279 -0.05 -9.63 -17.48
CA ALA A 279 -0.47 -9.73 -18.88
C ALA A 279 0.54 -9.06 -19.83
N ASP A 280 0.58 -9.54 -21.08
CA ASP A 280 1.26 -8.86 -22.18
C ASP A 280 0.75 -7.42 -22.30
N SER A 281 1.66 -6.49 -22.57
CA SER A 281 1.35 -5.09 -22.89
C SER A 281 0.35 -4.91 -24.03
N ARG A 282 0.21 -5.89 -24.91
CA ARG A 282 -0.75 -5.90 -26.02
C ARG A 282 -2.05 -6.54 -25.55
N CYS A 283 -3.16 -5.83 -25.72
CA CYS A 283 -4.46 -6.38 -25.40
C CYS A 283 -4.86 -7.46 -26.41
N PRO A 284 -5.49 -8.56 -25.97
CA PRO A 284 -5.96 -9.62 -26.86
C PRO A 284 -7.08 -9.10 -27.78
N ASN A 285 -7.03 -9.46 -29.06
CA ASN A 285 -8.08 -9.10 -30.04
C ASN A 285 -9.40 -9.85 -29.79
N ARG A 286 -9.32 -11.03 -29.18
CA ARG A 286 -10.45 -11.81 -28.66
C ARG A 286 -10.01 -12.43 -27.34
N SER A 287 -10.51 -11.91 -26.23
CA SER A 287 -10.33 -12.58 -24.95
C SER A 287 -11.17 -13.85 -24.94
N SER A 288 -10.61 -14.98 -24.49
CA SER A 288 -11.44 -16.11 -24.08
C SER A 288 -12.42 -15.65 -22.99
N GLU A 289 -13.57 -16.32 -22.87
CA GLU A 289 -14.55 -16.02 -21.81
C GLU A 289 -13.90 -16.00 -20.41
N TYR A 290 -12.88 -16.85 -20.22
CA TYR A 290 -12.13 -16.99 -18.98
C TYR A 290 -11.17 -15.81 -18.68
N MET A 291 -10.65 -15.14 -19.71
CA MET A 291 -9.71 -14.02 -19.57
C MET A 291 -10.33 -12.68 -19.99
N ALA A 292 -11.65 -12.57 -19.95
CA ALA A 292 -12.38 -11.35 -20.34
C ALA A 292 -11.98 -10.10 -19.53
N TRP A 293 -11.40 -10.28 -18.35
CA TRP A 293 -10.85 -9.19 -17.53
C TRP A 293 -9.61 -8.53 -18.15
N ASN A 294 -8.82 -9.25 -18.96
CA ASN A 294 -7.67 -8.71 -19.67
C ASN A 294 -8.13 -8.03 -20.97
N SER A 295 -8.63 -6.80 -20.83
CA SER A 295 -9.31 -6.07 -21.90
C SER A 295 -8.84 -4.62 -22.00
N ALA A 296 -8.77 -4.10 -23.23
CA ALA A 296 -8.47 -2.69 -23.51
C ALA A 296 -9.49 -1.74 -22.85
N CYS A 297 -9.08 -0.50 -22.60
CA CYS A 297 -9.89 0.48 -21.86
C CYS A 297 -11.29 0.74 -22.41
N PRO A 298 -11.51 0.85 -23.73
CA PRO A 298 -12.84 1.09 -24.29
C PRO A 298 -13.87 -0.04 -24.04
N ASN A 299 -13.45 -1.23 -23.62
CA ASN A 299 -14.34 -2.39 -23.48
C ASN A 299 -15.25 -2.34 -22.25
N GLY A 300 -14.93 -1.50 -21.25
CA GLY A 300 -15.72 -1.40 -20.04
C GLY A 300 -15.11 -0.51 -18.96
N ASP A 301 -16.00 0.02 -18.11
CA ASP A 301 -15.67 0.82 -16.94
C ASP A 301 -15.15 -0.03 -15.76
N MET A 302 -14.93 0.62 -14.61
CA MET A 302 -14.35 -0.02 -13.44
C MET A 302 -15.25 -1.12 -12.85
N ASN A 303 -16.57 -0.92 -12.87
CA ASN A 303 -17.55 -1.91 -12.40
C ASN A 303 -17.61 -3.12 -13.34
N TRP A 304 -17.58 -2.89 -14.65
CA TRP A 304 -17.50 -3.96 -15.64
C TRP A 304 -16.23 -4.80 -15.42
N ARG A 305 -15.08 -4.14 -15.20
CA ARG A 305 -13.81 -4.81 -14.91
C ARG A 305 -13.90 -5.63 -13.63
N LEU A 306 -14.49 -5.08 -12.57
CA LEU A 306 -14.71 -5.80 -11.30
C LEU A 306 -15.53 -7.06 -11.52
N GLN A 307 -16.62 -6.98 -12.30
CA GLN A 307 -17.48 -8.13 -12.57
C GLN A 307 -16.74 -9.21 -13.37
N ARG A 308 -16.02 -8.84 -14.43
CA ARG A 308 -15.22 -9.80 -15.22
C ARG A 308 -14.12 -10.44 -14.39
N PHE A 309 -13.43 -9.65 -13.58
CA PHE A 309 -12.35 -10.14 -12.73
C PHE A 309 -12.87 -11.03 -11.59
N SER A 310 -14.02 -10.67 -11.00
CA SER A 310 -14.68 -11.50 -9.99
C SER A 310 -15.14 -12.84 -10.58
N SER A 311 -15.67 -12.84 -11.80
CA SER A 311 -16.03 -14.07 -12.53
C SER A 311 -14.82 -14.97 -12.74
N TRP A 312 -13.67 -14.39 -13.12
CA TRP A 312 -12.43 -15.14 -13.25
C TRP A 312 -11.96 -15.69 -11.90
N ARG A 313 -11.91 -14.88 -10.84
CA ARG A 313 -11.52 -15.35 -9.49
C ARG A 313 -12.37 -16.54 -9.04
N GLY A 314 -13.69 -16.45 -9.20
CA GLY A 314 -14.61 -17.54 -8.87
C GLY A 314 -14.35 -18.83 -9.66
N ALA A 315 -13.79 -18.70 -10.86
CA ALA A 315 -13.47 -19.84 -11.72
C ALA A 315 -12.05 -20.42 -11.49
N VAL A 316 -11.14 -19.67 -10.87
CA VAL A 316 -9.81 -20.17 -10.46
C VAL A 316 -9.90 -21.00 -9.17
N GLN A 317 -10.97 -20.83 -8.39
CA GLN A 317 -11.28 -21.59 -7.17
C GLN A 317 -10.14 -21.58 -6.14
N ASP A 318 -9.37 -20.48 -6.07
CA ASP A 318 -8.26 -20.39 -5.15
C ASP A 318 -8.74 -20.06 -3.73
N THR A 319 -8.57 -21.01 -2.81
CA THR A 319 -8.99 -20.85 -1.41
C THR A 319 -7.91 -20.25 -0.53
N THR A 320 -6.70 -20.06 -1.07
CA THR A 320 -5.54 -19.67 -0.29
C THR A 320 -5.34 -18.15 -0.27
N ASN A 321 -5.61 -17.43 -1.37
CA ASN A 321 -5.51 -15.97 -1.36
C ASN A 321 -6.70 -15.34 -0.67
N ALA A 322 -6.42 -14.38 0.20
CA ALA A 322 -7.40 -13.61 0.91
C ALA A 322 -8.27 -12.79 -0.03
N TYR A 323 -7.67 -12.18 -1.05
CA TYR A 323 -8.37 -11.53 -2.14
C TYR A 323 -7.47 -11.41 -3.37
N TRP A 324 -8.07 -11.00 -4.49
CA TRP A 324 -7.34 -10.60 -5.70
C TRP A 324 -7.57 -9.14 -6.06
N THR A 325 -6.52 -8.51 -6.55
CA THR A 325 -6.57 -7.16 -7.12
C THR A 325 -6.24 -7.19 -8.60
N LEU A 326 -7.13 -6.64 -9.43
CA LEU A 326 -6.82 -6.31 -10.82
C LEU A 326 -6.22 -4.90 -10.88
N MET A 327 -5.03 -4.80 -11.44
CA MET A 327 -4.37 -3.53 -11.74
C MET A 327 -4.64 -3.18 -13.20
N THR A 328 -5.14 -1.96 -13.43
CA THR A 328 -5.51 -1.45 -14.76
C THR A 328 -4.96 -0.04 -14.96
N ASP A 329 -4.70 0.37 -16.19
CA ASP A 329 -4.48 1.79 -16.53
C ASP A 329 -5.76 2.46 -17.02
N CYS A 330 -6.86 1.71 -17.09
CA CYS A 330 -8.13 2.20 -17.56
C CYS A 330 -8.85 3.01 -16.48
N HIS A 331 -9.44 4.10 -16.91
CA HIS A 331 -10.26 4.97 -16.09
C HIS A 331 -11.43 5.50 -16.92
N ASN A 332 -12.50 5.90 -16.25
CA ASN A 332 -13.65 6.51 -16.91
C ASN A 332 -13.66 8.03 -16.69
N SER A 333 -14.53 8.73 -17.42
CA SER A 333 -14.72 10.17 -17.27
C SER A 333 -15.27 10.58 -15.90
N GLY A 334 -15.71 9.62 -15.08
CA GLY A 334 -16.17 9.85 -13.70
C GLY A 334 -15.05 10.02 -12.68
N GLY A 335 -13.78 9.78 -13.08
CA GLY A 335 -12.63 9.86 -12.19
C GLY A 335 -12.51 8.65 -11.27
N GLU A 336 -13.15 7.53 -11.58
CA GLU A 336 -13.06 6.32 -10.75
C GLU A 336 -11.64 5.74 -10.81
N VAL A 337 -11.01 5.61 -9.64
CA VAL A 337 -9.64 5.08 -9.53
C VAL A 337 -9.59 3.71 -8.89
N GLY A 338 -10.67 3.26 -8.28
CA GLY A 338 -10.74 1.96 -7.65
C GLY A 338 -12.17 1.55 -7.36
N VAL A 339 -12.39 0.25 -7.37
CA VAL A 339 -13.65 -0.34 -6.92
C VAL A 339 -13.40 -1.67 -6.21
N SER A 340 -14.11 -1.89 -5.12
CA SER A 340 -13.97 -3.10 -4.32
C SER A 340 -15.31 -3.60 -3.82
N TRP A 341 -15.43 -4.93 -3.70
CA TRP A 341 -16.48 -5.51 -2.85
C TRP A 341 -16.18 -5.20 -1.38
N VAL A 342 -17.19 -5.23 -0.50
CA VAL A 342 -16.98 -4.95 0.92
C VAL A 342 -17.14 -6.22 1.75
N GLY A 343 -16.15 -6.52 2.58
CA GLY A 343 -16.17 -7.63 3.53
C GLY A 343 -15.95 -9.01 2.93
N GLU A 344 -15.39 -9.08 1.72
CA GLU A 344 -15.19 -10.34 0.98
C GLU A 344 -13.77 -10.95 1.15
N LEU A 345 -13.08 -10.61 2.24
CA LEU A 345 -11.85 -11.28 2.65
C LEU A 345 -12.05 -12.79 2.76
N CYS A 346 -11.08 -13.57 2.29
CA CYS A 346 -11.09 -15.03 2.31
C CYS A 346 -12.26 -15.69 1.56
N ASN A 347 -13.01 -14.95 0.73
CA ASN A 347 -14.12 -15.50 -0.04
C ASN A 347 -13.70 -15.72 -1.49
N SER A 348 -13.51 -16.98 -1.88
CA SER A 348 -13.19 -17.41 -3.25
C SER A 348 -14.43 -17.48 -4.16
N GLY A 349 -15.64 -17.28 -3.62
CA GLY A 349 -16.91 -17.54 -4.28
C GLY A 349 -17.45 -18.96 -4.03
N GLU A 350 -18.75 -19.14 -4.23
CA GLU A 350 -19.41 -20.46 -4.18
C GLU A 350 -19.21 -21.23 -5.50
N GLU A 351 -18.98 -22.55 -5.41
CA GLU A 351 -19.06 -23.46 -6.57
C GLU A 351 -20.38 -23.26 -7.32
N GLY A 352 -20.30 -22.90 -8.61
CA GLY A 352 -21.43 -23.06 -9.55
C GLY A 352 -22.24 -21.83 -9.92
N ARG A 353 -21.89 -20.60 -9.49
CA ARG A 353 -22.56 -19.39 -10.00
C ARG A 353 -21.98 -18.94 -11.34
N ARG A 354 -22.68 -19.29 -12.43
CA ARG A 354 -22.37 -18.91 -13.81
C ARG A 354 -22.42 -17.40 -14.04
N PHE A 355 -21.68 -16.99 -15.07
CA PHE A 355 -21.47 -15.69 -15.75
C PHE A 355 -22.61 -14.63 -15.80
N ASP A 356 -23.83 -14.94 -15.34
CA ASP A 356 -25.07 -14.17 -15.53
C ASP A 356 -25.72 -13.68 -14.20
N ARG A 357 -25.11 -13.98 -13.04
CA ARG A 357 -25.55 -13.39 -11.75
C ARG A 357 -24.40 -12.63 -11.11
N SER A 358 -24.71 -11.48 -10.52
CA SER A 358 -23.75 -10.60 -9.85
C SER A 358 -22.74 -11.40 -9.04
N ALA A 359 -21.45 -11.24 -9.36
CA ALA A 359 -20.32 -11.93 -8.73
C ALA A 359 -20.03 -11.42 -7.29
N ALA A 360 -21.04 -10.89 -6.60
CA ALA A 360 -20.97 -10.52 -5.21
C ALA A 360 -20.72 -11.77 -4.35
N GLY A 361 -19.90 -11.64 -3.30
CA GLY A 361 -19.43 -12.79 -2.51
C GLY A 361 -18.05 -13.33 -2.91
N ILE A 362 -17.31 -12.60 -3.76
CA ILE A 362 -15.95 -12.94 -4.20
C ILE A 362 -15.04 -11.78 -3.82
N GLY A 363 -13.92 -12.02 -3.14
CA GLY A 363 -12.98 -10.94 -2.77
C GLY A 363 -12.13 -10.48 -3.95
N ALA A 364 -12.72 -9.70 -4.82
CA ALA A 364 -12.02 -9.06 -5.92
C ALA A 364 -12.12 -7.54 -5.75
N ASN A 365 -11.08 -6.85 -6.18
CA ASN A 365 -11.11 -5.40 -6.37
C ASN A 365 -10.31 -5.02 -7.61
N VAL A 366 -10.49 -3.78 -8.07
CA VAL A 366 -9.79 -3.21 -9.21
C VAL A 366 -9.18 -1.88 -8.80
N VAL A 367 -7.93 -1.66 -9.22
CA VAL A 367 -7.15 -0.46 -8.89
C VAL A 367 -6.56 0.12 -10.17
N ALA A 368 -6.93 1.37 -10.46
CA ALA A 368 -6.35 2.13 -11.55
C ALA A 368 -4.94 2.62 -11.22
N ARG A 369 -4.10 2.76 -12.24
CA ARG A 369 -2.78 3.36 -12.13
C ARG A 369 -2.88 4.87 -12.00
N THR A 370 -2.39 5.39 -10.88
CA THR A 370 -2.48 6.81 -10.53
C THR A 370 -1.21 7.27 -9.81
N SER A 371 -1.06 8.58 -9.59
CA SER A 371 0.02 9.11 -8.79
C SER A 371 -0.03 8.70 -7.30
N ALA A 372 -1.21 8.29 -6.79
CA ALA A 372 -1.42 7.82 -5.41
C ALA A 372 -1.76 6.33 -5.37
N GLN A 373 -1.16 5.53 -6.25
CA GLN A 373 -1.55 4.14 -6.49
C GLN A 373 -1.54 3.28 -5.23
N TRP A 374 -0.54 3.41 -4.35
CA TRP A 374 -0.48 2.61 -3.12
C TRP A 374 -1.58 3.00 -2.13
N GLN A 375 -2.00 4.26 -2.09
CA GLN A 375 -3.14 4.70 -1.29
C GLN A 375 -4.44 4.12 -1.82
N VAL A 376 -4.66 4.16 -3.14
CA VAL A 376 -5.83 3.54 -3.77
C VAL A 376 -5.83 2.04 -3.52
N PHE A 377 -4.71 1.36 -3.74
CA PHE A 377 -4.58 -0.07 -3.41
C PHE A 377 -4.91 -0.37 -1.95
N THR A 378 -4.41 0.45 -1.01
CA THR A 378 -4.69 0.29 0.43
C THR A 378 -6.16 0.52 0.75
N HIS A 379 -6.82 1.48 0.08
CA HIS A 379 -8.24 1.77 0.19
C HIS A 379 -9.09 0.58 -0.27
N GLU A 380 -8.86 0.10 -1.49
CA GLU A 380 -9.62 -1.02 -2.05
C GLU A 380 -9.37 -2.33 -1.29
N ALA A 381 -8.14 -2.52 -0.80
CA ALA A 381 -7.81 -3.62 0.11
C ALA A 381 -8.62 -3.51 1.41
N ALA A 382 -8.72 -2.33 2.02
CA ALA A 382 -9.43 -2.16 3.30
C ALA A 382 -10.94 -2.46 3.18
N HIS A 383 -11.56 -2.19 2.03
CA HIS A 383 -12.91 -2.65 1.72
C HIS A 383 -13.05 -4.18 1.82
N MET A 384 -12.05 -4.97 1.39
CA MET A 384 -12.06 -6.44 1.58
C MET A 384 -12.17 -6.83 3.05
N PHE A 385 -11.51 -6.07 3.94
CA PHE A 385 -11.58 -6.26 5.40
C PHE A 385 -12.85 -5.68 6.05
N GLY A 386 -13.79 -5.20 5.24
CA GLY A 386 -15.09 -4.71 5.68
C GLY A 386 -15.15 -3.22 5.97
N ALA A 387 -14.06 -2.47 5.77
CA ALA A 387 -14.07 -1.02 5.98
C ALA A 387 -15.08 -0.33 5.06
N ILE A 388 -15.70 0.73 5.55
CA ILE A 388 -16.48 1.68 4.74
C ILE A 388 -15.74 3.01 4.62
N HIS A 389 -16.28 3.92 3.80
CA HIS A 389 -15.69 5.23 3.64
C HIS A 389 -15.72 6.05 4.92
N ASP A 390 -14.67 6.83 5.16
CA ASP A 390 -14.68 7.94 6.11
C ASP A 390 -15.63 9.04 5.62
N CYS A 391 -16.30 9.72 6.54
CA CYS A 391 -17.22 10.79 6.19
C CYS A 391 -16.47 11.98 5.56
N ASN A 392 -17.08 12.60 4.55
CA ASN A 392 -16.66 13.87 3.97
C ASN A 392 -17.77 14.92 4.16
N THR A 393 -17.53 16.15 3.71
CA THR A 393 -18.47 17.27 3.85
C THR A 393 -19.86 16.94 3.32
N ASP A 394 -19.94 16.30 2.13
CA ASP A 394 -21.20 15.94 1.50
C ASP A 394 -21.98 14.90 2.31
N ALA A 395 -21.31 13.83 2.76
CA ALA A 395 -21.91 12.80 3.60
C ALA A 395 -22.44 13.41 4.91
N CYS A 396 -21.66 14.27 5.57
CA CYS A 396 -22.08 14.93 6.80
C CYS A 396 -23.27 15.87 6.58
N ALA A 397 -23.33 16.57 5.45
CA ALA A 397 -24.46 17.42 5.10
C ALA A 397 -25.75 16.63 4.85
N SER A 398 -25.65 15.45 4.21
CA SER A 398 -26.80 14.57 4.00
C SER A 398 -27.34 13.90 5.27
N HIS A 399 -26.61 13.96 6.39
CA HIS A 399 -26.94 13.26 7.65
C HIS A 399 -27.16 14.18 8.85
N LEU A 400 -27.35 15.48 8.61
CA LEU A 400 -27.45 16.57 9.60
C LEU A 400 -28.53 16.41 10.69
N ASN A 401 -29.35 15.35 10.70
CA ASN A 401 -30.39 15.12 11.72
C ASN A 401 -30.30 13.83 12.52
N THR A 402 -29.30 12.95 12.30
CA THR A 402 -29.14 11.73 13.12
C THR A 402 -27.68 11.35 13.28
N LEU A 403 -26.96 12.07 14.17
CA LEU A 403 -25.69 11.58 14.76
C LEU A 403 -25.85 10.18 15.40
N THR A 404 -27.08 9.72 15.60
CA THR A 404 -27.44 8.37 16.10
C THR A 404 -27.54 7.29 15.02
N SER A 405 -27.33 7.60 13.74
CA SER A 405 -27.40 6.63 12.63
C SER A 405 -26.18 6.74 11.71
N SER A 406 -24.98 6.79 12.31
CA SER A 406 -23.71 6.93 11.60
C SER A 406 -23.32 5.71 10.77
N SER A 407 -24.15 4.67 10.62
CA SER A 407 -23.80 3.38 9.99
C SER A 407 -23.37 3.43 8.51
N GLN A 408 -23.40 4.60 7.87
CA GLN A 408 -23.14 4.78 6.43
C GLN A 408 -21.73 5.32 6.10
N CYS A 409 -21.06 5.99 7.03
CA CYS A 409 -19.68 6.43 6.87
C CYS A 409 -18.98 6.54 8.23
N CYS A 410 -17.64 6.49 8.22
CA CYS A 410 -16.84 6.55 9.42
C CYS A 410 -16.55 8.01 9.84
N PRO A 411 -17.10 8.50 10.98
CA PRO A 411 -16.83 9.87 11.41
C PRO A 411 -15.40 10.03 11.94
N ARG A 412 -14.91 11.27 11.92
CA ARG A 412 -13.58 11.62 12.46
C ARG A 412 -13.44 11.31 13.94
N SER A 413 -14.47 11.60 14.73
CA SER A 413 -14.54 11.36 16.17
C SER A 413 -16.01 11.25 16.62
N PRO A 414 -16.27 10.88 17.89
CA PRO A 414 -17.65 10.89 18.41
C PRO A 414 -18.36 12.25 18.35
N SER A 415 -17.61 13.35 18.23
CA SER A 415 -18.13 14.72 18.21
C SER A 415 -17.89 15.47 16.90
N SER A 416 -17.26 14.83 15.91
CA SER A 416 -16.90 15.46 14.64
C SER A 416 -17.13 14.47 13.49
N CYS A 417 -18.00 14.86 12.56
CA CYS A 417 -18.37 14.01 11.43
C CYS A 417 -17.29 14.00 10.35
N ASP A 418 -16.97 15.15 9.75
CA ASP A 418 -16.08 15.23 8.58
C ASP A 418 -14.64 14.82 8.94
N ALA A 419 -14.08 13.88 8.19
CA ALA A 419 -12.72 13.38 8.35
C ALA A 419 -11.66 14.24 7.63
N ASP A 420 -12.07 15.36 7.03
CA ASP A 420 -11.24 16.39 6.37
C ASP A 420 -10.36 15.86 5.23
N GLY A 421 -10.73 14.72 4.62
CA GLY A 421 -9.88 14.08 3.61
C GLY A 421 -8.50 13.67 4.13
N ALA A 422 -8.36 13.38 5.43
CA ALA A 422 -7.06 13.16 6.06
C ALA A 422 -6.62 11.68 6.12
N PHE A 423 -7.49 10.75 5.76
CA PHE A 423 -7.33 9.31 6.00
C PHE A 423 -7.60 8.49 4.75
N ILE A 424 -7.04 7.28 4.70
CA ILE A 424 -7.05 6.42 3.51
C ILE A 424 -8.46 6.06 3.04
N MET A 425 -9.42 5.89 3.95
CA MET A 425 -10.81 5.53 3.58
C MET A 425 -11.65 6.74 3.16
N ASN A 426 -11.07 7.91 2.92
CA ASN A 426 -11.81 8.99 2.28
C ASN A 426 -12.28 8.53 0.88
N PRO A 427 -13.51 8.90 0.45
CA PRO A 427 -14.02 8.57 -0.89
C PRO A 427 -13.18 9.12 -2.05
N SER A 428 -12.20 9.99 -1.77
CA SER A 428 -11.23 10.49 -2.74
C SER A 428 -9.81 10.23 -2.24
N SER A 429 -8.89 9.90 -3.16
CA SER A 429 -7.52 9.53 -2.80
C SER A 429 -6.52 10.67 -2.96
N SER A 430 -5.54 10.74 -2.04
CA SER A 430 -4.48 11.74 -2.02
C SER A 430 -3.15 11.12 -1.59
N ARG A 431 -2.04 11.62 -2.14
CA ARG A 431 -0.68 11.18 -1.80
C ARG A 431 -0.27 11.49 -0.35
N ALA A 432 -1.03 12.35 0.33
CA ALA A 432 -0.79 12.69 1.74
C ALA A 432 -1.35 11.65 2.72
N MET A 433 -2.29 10.81 2.29
CA MET A 433 -2.95 9.84 3.16
C MET A 433 -2.01 8.68 3.46
N SER A 434 -1.88 8.34 4.74
CA SER A 434 -0.94 7.29 5.17
C SER A 434 -1.38 6.50 6.40
N ARG A 435 -2.63 6.65 6.81
CA ARG A 435 -3.21 5.95 7.96
C ARG A 435 -4.72 5.84 7.81
N PHE A 436 -5.31 4.83 8.47
CA PHE A 436 -6.74 4.75 8.67
C PHE A 436 -7.21 5.69 9.79
N SER A 437 -8.46 6.13 9.72
CA SER A 437 -9.10 6.88 10.80
C SER A 437 -9.31 5.98 12.03
N ALA A 438 -9.56 6.61 13.18
CA ALA A 438 -9.90 5.88 14.40
C ALA A 438 -11.21 5.07 14.26
N CYS A 439 -12.17 5.58 13.49
CA CYS A 439 -13.40 4.86 13.18
C CYS A 439 -13.14 3.67 12.26
N THR A 440 -12.44 3.87 11.13
CA THR A 440 -12.12 2.79 10.19
C THR A 440 -11.42 1.64 10.92
N ARG A 441 -10.49 1.97 11.83
CA ARG A 441 -9.79 0.95 12.62
C ARG A 441 -10.75 0.14 13.49
N GLY A 442 -11.66 0.83 14.17
CA GLY A 442 -12.70 0.23 15.01
C GLY A 442 -13.66 -0.66 14.24
N ASP A 443 -14.17 -0.17 13.11
CA ASP A 443 -15.09 -0.89 12.23
C ASP A 443 -14.46 -2.19 11.77
N VAL A 444 -13.27 -2.13 11.15
CA VAL A 444 -12.58 -3.34 10.68
C VAL A 444 -12.35 -4.32 11.82
N CYS A 445 -11.81 -3.90 12.97
CA CYS A 445 -11.59 -4.83 14.09
C CYS A 445 -12.92 -5.48 14.57
N ALA A 446 -14.01 -4.72 14.64
CA ALA A 446 -15.33 -5.25 15.02
C ALA A 446 -15.87 -6.25 13.98
N GLN A 447 -15.68 -5.98 12.68
CA GLN A 447 -16.06 -6.89 11.60
C GLN A 447 -15.27 -8.22 11.65
N LEU A 448 -13.97 -8.15 11.92
CA LEU A 448 -13.12 -9.33 12.10
C LEU A 448 -13.53 -10.14 13.35
N GLY A 449 -13.74 -9.46 14.47
CA GLY A 449 -14.05 -10.10 15.75
C GLY A 449 -15.45 -10.71 15.83
N SER A 450 -16.42 -10.14 15.12
CA SER A 450 -17.79 -10.66 15.04
C SER A 450 -17.95 -11.85 14.07
N GLY A 451 -16.95 -12.09 13.21
CA GLY A 451 -17.04 -13.07 12.14
C GLY A 451 -17.86 -12.62 10.93
N SER A 452 -18.24 -11.33 10.88
CA SER A 452 -18.95 -10.74 9.74
C SER A 452 -18.08 -10.70 8.47
N VAL A 453 -16.76 -10.66 8.66
CA VAL A 453 -15.75 -10.85 7.61
C VAL A 453 -15.03 -12.18 7.85
N ASN A 454 -14.93 -12.98 6.80
CA ASN A 454 -14.25 -14.26 6.86
C ASN A 454 -12.72 -14.05 6.97
N THR A 455 -12.11 -14.71 7.95
CA THR A 455 -10.68 -14.60 8.27
C THR A 455 -9.94 -15.94 8.21
N GLN A 456 -10.59 -17.01 7.75
CA GLN A 456 -10.06 -18.38 7.82
C GLN A 456 -8.77 -18.59 7.01
N CYS A 457 -8.52 -17.76 6.00
CA CYS A 457 -7.32 -17.82 5.17
C CYS A 457 -6.12 -17.04 5.74
N LEU A 458 -6.29 -16.32 6.86
CA LEU A 458 -5.20 -15.59 7.50
C LEU A 458 -4.22 -16.56 8.16
N VAL A 459 -2.92 -16.33 7.94
CA VAL A 459 -1.86 -17.22 8.42
C VAL A 459 -1.10 -16.56 9.57
N PRO A 460 -0.95 -17.22 10.73
CA PRO A 460 -0.10 -16.71 11.81
C PRO A 460 1.37 -16.66 11.37
N VAL A 461 2.07 -15.57 11.67
CA VAL A 461 3.50 -15.43 11.35
C VAL A 461 4.36 -16.55 11.96
N THR A 462 4.00 -17.01 13.16
CA THR A 462 4.70 -18.12 13.84
C THR A 462 4.64 -19.44 13.07
N ALA A 463 3.58 -19.68 12.29
CA ALA A 463 3.47 -20.87 11.44
C ALA A 463 4.44 -20.81 10.25
N ILE A 464 4.80 -19.60 9.79
CA ILE A 464 5.73 -19.37 8.68
C ILE A 464 7.18 -19.48 9.17
N GLU A 465 7.48 -18.87 10.33
CA GLU A 465 8.83 -18.90 10.93
C GLU A 465 9.24 -20.32 11.36
N GLY A 466 8.29 -21.15 11.82
CA GLY A 466 8.54 -22.55 12.17
C GLY A 466 8.96 -23.44 10.99
N ILE A 467 8.58 -23.08 9.76
CA ILE A 467 8.96 -23.81 8.53
C ILE A 467 10.37 -23.41 8.06
N ASN A 468 10.76 -22.14 8.24
CA ASN A 468 12.08 -21.62 7.82
C ASN A 468 13.22 -21.88 8.84
N MET A 469 12.91 -22.26 10.08
CA MET A 469 13.93 -22.47 11.13
C MET A 469 14.56 -23.87 11.18
N THR A 470 14.12 -24.84 10.37
CA THR A 470 14.76 -26.16 10.32
C THR A 470 16.10 -26.20 9.58
N GLY A 471 16.58 -25.05 9.04
CA GLY A 471 17.79 -25.00 8.19
C GLY A 471 18.85 -23.95 8.50
N VAL A 472 18.72 -23.10 9.55
CA VAL A 472 19.70 -22.02 9.78
C VAL A 472 20.25 -22.06 11.20
N ASN A 473 21.44 -22.65 11.34
CA ASN A 473 22.28 -22.48 12.54
C ASN A 473 22.61 -20.98 12.72
N SER A 474 22.22 -20.44 13.87
CA SER A 474 22.46 -19.07 14.29
C SER A 474 23.93 -18.83 14.65
N GLY A 475 24.74 -18.54 13.63
CA GLY A 475 26.08 -17.98 13.82
C GLY A 475 25.99 -16.51 14.22
N ARG A 476 26.36 -16.18 15.46
CA ARG A 476 26.64 -14.80 15.88
C ARG A 476 27.84 -14.26 15.08
N ALA A 477 27.63 -13.26 14.23
CA ALA A 477 28.70 -12.50 13.60
C ALA A 477 28.56 -11.00 13.92
N GLY A 478 29.60 -10.43 14.54
CA GLY A 478 29.66 -9.06 15.03
C GLY A 478 29.91 -8.02 13.94
N GLY A 479 28.91 -7.78 13.09
CA GLY A 479 28.81 -6.54 12.32
C GLY A 479 28.16 -5.45 13.15
N THR A 480 28.68 -4.22 13.09
CA THR A 480 28.11 -3.05 13.78
C THR A 480 26.79 -2.65 13.12
N VAL A 481 25.72 -3.37 13.41
CA VAL A 481 24.36 -2.90 13.15
C VAL A 481 24.16 -1.65 14.01
N LEU A 482 23.85 -0.51 13.40
CA LEU A 482 23.33 0.65 14.10
C LEU A 482 22.14 0.17 14.95
N ARG A 483 22.33 0.08 16.26
CA ARG A 483 21.30 -0.28 17.24
C ARG A 483 20.67 0.98 17.81
#